data_AF-A0A8B9HM42-F1
#
_entry.id   AF-A0A8B9HM42-F1
#
_cell.length_a   1.000
_cell.length_b   1.000
_cell.length_c   1.000
_cell.angle_alpha   90.00
_cell.angle_beta   90.00
_cell.angle_gamma   90.00
#
_symmetry.space_group_name_H-M   'P 1'
#
loop_
_entity.id
_entity.type
_entity.pdbx_description
1 polymer ?
#
loop_
_entity_poly.entity_id
_entity_poly.type
_entity_poly.pdbx_seq_one_letter_code
_entity_poly.pdbx_strand_id
1 'polypeptide(L)'
;MALWLVSAFLCSVALLSTLVLGLPVQTEELKPVPIRVTVKDEFSASSSFFQTSVLEGGVLYGALTRLQDSSNGFKFTVKIDPNLGLYLESVNGVAGSEAKHTYWQILSEHDGTVTKLDVGVGCYQPKKDEHIILKYTTWTKE
;
A
#
# COMPACT_ATOMS: atom_id res chain seq x y z
N MET A 1 -31.52 -70.45 10.75
CA MET A 1 -30.06 -70.27 10.57
C MET A 1 -29.84 -69.17 9.52
N ALA A 2 -29.22 -68.07 9.95
CA ALA A 2 -28.70 -66.93 9.19
C ALA A 2 -29.70 -66.06 8.38
N LEU A 3 -30.50 -65.26 9.10
CA LEU A 3 -30.87 -63.90 8.66
C LEU A 3 -29.71 -62.95 9.05
N TRP A 4 -29.57 -61.83 8.32
CA TRP A 4 -28.60 -60.73 8.51
C TRP A 4 -27.21 -60.92 7.88
N LEU A 5 -27.05 -60.47 6.64
CA LEU A 5 -25.76 -60.04 6.11
C LEU A 5 -25.94 -59.09 4.90
N VAL A 6 -26.77 -58.07 5.07
CA VAL A 6 -26.71 -56.89 4.21
C VAL A 6 -26.97 -55.69 5.12
N SER A 7 -26.19 -54.63 4.98
CA SER A 7 -26.32 -53.34 5.69
C SER A 7 -25.36 -53.10 6.86
N ALA A 8 -24.05 -53.19 6.61
CA ALA A 8 -23.07 -52.55 7.49
C ALA A 8 -21.90 -51.87 6.75
N PHE A 9 -21.92 -51.76 5.42
CA PHE A 9 -20.80 -51.19 4.65
C PHE A 9 -21.11 -49.87 3.93
N LEU A 10 -22.35 -49.38 3.95
CA LEU A 10 -22.71 -48.11 3.30
C LEU A 10 -22.78 -46.89 4.24
N CYS A 11 -22.61 -47.07 5.57
CA CYS A 11 -22.74 -45.96 6.51
C CYS A 11 -21.43 -45.21 6.81
N SER A 12 -20.26 -45.79 6.52
CA SER A 12 -18.97 -45.18 6.90
C SER A 12 -18.44 -44.16 5.88
N VAL A 13 -18.90 -44.21 4.62
CA VAL A 13 -18.48 -43.23 3.59
C VAL A 13 -19.37 -41.98 3.61
N ALA A 14 -20.63 -42.11 3.99
CA ALA A 14 -21.58 -40.99 4.03
C ALA A 14 -21.31 -39.98 5.17
N LEU A 15 -20.58 -40.39 6.21
CA LEU A 15 -20.27 -39.55 7.37
C LEU A 15 -18.96 -38.75 7.25
N LEU A 16 -18.09 -39.08 6.29
CA LEU A 16 -16.85 -38.34 6.03
C LEU A 16 -17.01 -37.23 4.96
N SER A 17 -18.13 -37.19 4.25
CA SER A 17 -18.40 -36.16 3.23
C SER A 17 -19.19 -34.95 3.75
N THR A 18 -19.71 -34.98 4.98
CA THR A 18 -20.58 -33.90 5.50
C THR A 18 -19.89 -32.92 6.45
N LEU A 19 -18.60 -33.10 6.75
CA LEU A 19 -17.84 -32.20 7.62
C LEU A 19 -16.93 -31.22 6.86
N VAL A 20 -17.30 -30.83 5.64
CA VAL A 20 -16.94 -29.48 5.17
C VAL A 20 -18.16 -28.64 5.45
N LEU A 21 -18.34 -28.25 6.71
CA LEU A 21 -19.16 -27.09 7.03
C LEU A 21 -18.49 -25.93 6.30
N GLY A 22 -18.97 -25.65 5.09
CA GLY A 22 -18.71 -24.42 4.38
C GLY A 22 -19.31 -23.30 5.18
N LEU A 23 -18.61 -22.87 6.25
CA LEU A 23 -18.75 -21.52 6.74
C LEU A 23 -18.54 -20.64 5.51
N PRO A 24 -19.51 -19.79 5.13
CA PRO A 24 -19.21 -18.74 4.19
C PRO A 24 -18.08 -17.94 4.86
N VAL A 25 -16.85 -18.08 4.35
CA VAL A 25 -15.82 -17.08 4.60
C VAL A 25 -16.42 -15.81 4.03
N GLN A 26 -16.96 -14.97 4.92
CA GLN A 26 -17.33 -13.61 4.57
C GLN A 26 -16.02 -12.88 4.32
N THR A 27 -15.51 -12.99 3.10
CA THR A 27 -14.42 -12.12 2.64
C THR A 27 -15.04 -10.74 2.54
N GLU A 28 -14.92 -9.94 3.60
CA GLU A 28 -15.25 -8.51 3.49
C GLU A 28 -14.29 -7.91 2.45
N GLU A 29 -14.84 -7.49 1.31
CA GLU A 29 -14.06 -6.75 0.32
C GLU A 29 -13.61 -5.43 0.94
N LEU A 30 -12.29 -5.29 1.09
CA LEU A 30 -11.71 -4.04 1.59
C LEU A 30 -12.07 -2.90 0.66
N LYS A 31 -12.58 -1.81 1.22
CA LYS A 31 -13.03 -0.66 0.44
C LYS A 31 -11.83 0.19 0.00
N PRO A 32 -11.86 0.75 -1.22
CA PRO A 32 -10.89 1.77 -1.62
C PRO A 32 -11.09 3.07 -0.83
N VAL A 33 -10.00 3.63 -0.33
CA VAL A 33 -9.88 4.94 0.31
C VAL A 33 -9.20 5.88 -0.68
N PRO A 34 -9.93 6.86 -1.26
CA PRO A 34 -9.35 7.78 -2.24
C PRO A 34 -8.36 8.74 -1.58
N ILE A 35 -7.26 9.01 -2.27
CA ILE A 35 -6.24 9.99 -1.87
C ILE A 35 -5.71 10.76 -3.08
N ARG A 36 -5.09 11.91 -2.80
CA ARG A 36 -4.37 12.72 -3.79
C ARG A 36 -2.88 12.60 -3.55
N VAL A 37 -2.09 12.57 -4.63
CA VAL A 37 -0.63 12.59 -4.56
C VAL A 37 -0.10 13.70 -5.44
N THR A 38 0.69 14.61 -4.87
CA THR A 38 1.45 15.61 -5.62
C THR A 38 2.94 15.30 -5.54
N VAL A 39 3.61 15.27 -6.69
CA VAL A 39 5.06 15.23 -6.79
C VAL A 39 5.53 16.66 -7.03
N LYS A 40 6.35 17.20 -6.11
CA LYS A 40 6.87 18.56 -6.16
C LYS A 40 8.38 18.54 -6.08
N ASP A 41 9.03 19.22 -7.00
CA ASP A 41 10.45 19.52 -6.90
C ASP A 41 10.60 20.92 -6.29
N GLU A 42 11.46 21.09 -5.29
CA GLU A 42 11.74 22.40 -4.71
C GLU A 42 12.76 23.20 -5.53
N PHE A 43 13.59 22.52 -6.32
CA PHE A 43 14.65 23.13 -7.13
C PHE A 43 14.19 23.47 -8.55
N SER A 44 12.99 23.04 -8.92
CA SER A 44 12.34 23.41 -10.19
C SER A 44 10.89 23.81 -9.95
N ALA A 45 10.28 24.54 -10.90
CA ALA A 45 8.85 24.86 -10.84
C ALA A 45 7.95 23.66 -11.22
N SER A 46 8.51 22.44 -11.31
CA SER A 46 7.77 21.26 -11.74
C SER A 46 6.87 20.72 -10.62
N SER A 47 5.63 20.43 -10.99
CA SER A 47 4.64 19.81 -10.12
C SER A 47 3.78 18.87 -10.94
N SER A 48 3.46 17.71 -10.39
CA SER A 48 2.59 16.72 -11.03
C SER A 48 1.58 16.19 -10.02
N PHE A 49 0.32 16.13 -10.44
CA PHE A 49 -0.80 15.77 -9.59
C PHE A 49 -1.43 14.47 -10.04
N PHE A 50 -1.72 13.59 -9.09
CA PHE A 50 -2.30 12.28 -9.34
C PHE A 50 -3.42 11.97 -8.34
N GLN A 51 -4.40 11.20 -8.82
CA GLN A 51 -5.48 10.65 -8.01
C GLN A 51 -5.29 9.13 -7.94
N THR A 52 -5.45 8.55 -6.75
CA THR A 52 -5.35 7.11 -6.54
C THR A 52 -6.16 6.70 -5.32
N SER A 53 -6.06 5.43 -4.94
CA SER A 53 -6.63 4.92 -3.72
C SER A 53 -5.69 3.92 -3.04
N VAL A 54 -5.90 3.76 -1.75
CA VAL A 54 -5.37 2.65 -0.96
C VAL A 54 -6.54 1.78 -0.52
N LEU A 55 -6.34 0.48 -0.29
CA LEU A 55 -7.39 -0.31 0.38
C LEU A 55 -7.47 0.12 1.84
N GLU A 56 -8.63 -0.03 2.46
CA GLU A 56 -8.80 0.20 3.89
C GLU A 56 -7.73 -0.56 4.71
N GLY A 57 -7.01 0.15 5.59
CA GLY A 57 -5.86 -0.37 6.34
C GLY A 57 -4.56 -0.56 5.53
N GLY A 58 -4.57 -0.31 4.23
CA GLY A 58 -3.39 -0.36 3.39
C GLY A 58 -2.46 0.83 3.58
N VAL A 59 -1.21 0.67 3.14
CA VAL A 59 -0.15 1.66 3.31
C VAL A 59 0.12 2.46 2.03
N LEU A 60 0.77 3.61 2.17
CA LEU A 60 1.09 4.53 1.08
C LEU A 60 1.84 3.84 -0.08
N TYR A 61 2.73 2.89 0.22
CA TYR A 61 3.43 2.09 -0.78
C TYR A 61 2.46 1.39 -1.75
N GLY A 62 1.32 0.89 -1.26
CA GLY A 62 0.29 0.27 -2.10
C GLY A 62 -0.38 1.29 -3.04
N ALA A 63 -0.62 2.51 -2.57
CA ALA A 63 -1.19 3.57 -3.40
C ALA A 63 -0.21 4.03 -4.50
N LEU A 64 1.08 4.16 -4.17
CA LEU A 64 2.13 4.51 -5.14
C LEU A 64 2.33 3.39 -6.18
N THR A 65 2.24 2.12 -5.76
CA THR A 65 2.30 0.97 -6.68
C THR A 65 1.16 1.02 -7.69
N ARG A 66 -0.08 1.27 -7.25
CA ARG A 66 -1.23 1.45 -8.16
C ARG A 66 -1.04 2.60 -9.13
N LEU A 67 -0.46 3.72 -8.68
CA LEU A 67 -0.14 4.83 -9.57
C LEU A 67 0.89 4.41 -10.63
N GLN A 68 1.95 3.72 -10.23
CA GLN A 68 3.00 3.27 -11.14
C GLN A 68 2.51 2.25 -12.18
N ASP A 69 1.59 1.38 -11.78
CA ASP A 69 0.96 0.37 -12.64
C ASP A 69 -0.07 0.98 -13.60
N SER A 70 -0.53 2.20 -13.31
CA SER A 70 -1.40 2.94 -14.21
C SER A 70 -0.59 3.60 -15.35
N SER A 71 -1.22 3.81 -16.51
CA SER A 71 -0.60 4.44 -17.68
C SER A 71 -0.48 5.97 -17.57
N ASN A 72 -0.32 6.52 -16.36
CA ASN A 72 -0.30 7.97 -16.09
C ASN A 72 1.11 8.58 -16.05
N GLY A 73 2.16 7.77 -16.21
CA GLY A 73 3.56 8.21 -16.22
C GLY A 73 4.21 8.36 -14.84
N PHE A 74 3.49 8.12 -13.74
CA PHE A 74 4.08 8.07 -12.41
C PHE A 74 5.05 6.89 -12.30
N LYS A 75 6.25 7.14 -11.78
CA LYS A 75 7.25 6.12 -11.48
C LYS A 75 7.90 6.40 -10.13
N PHE A 76 8.21 5.36 -9.38
CA PHE A 76 8.96 5.48 -8.14
C PHE A 76 9.81 4.24 -7.91
N THR A 77 10.90 4.41 -7.16
CA THR A 77 11.69 3.28 -6.66
C THR A 77 11.80 3.36 -5.15
N VAL A 78 11.93 2.19 -4.53
CA VAL A 78 12.25 2.06 -3.11
C VAL A 78 13.50 1.22 -2.95
N LYS A 79 14.30 1.58 -1.96
CA LYS A 79 15.38 0.74 -1.44
C LYS A 79 14.91 0.11 -0.14
N ILE A 80 15.21 -1.17 0.07
CA ILE A 80 15.04 -1.81 1.38
C ILE A 80 16.23 -1.39 2.25
N ASP A 81 15.96 -0.53 3.22
CA ASP A 81 16.93 -0.11 4.22
C ASP A 81 16.80 -1.01 5.47
N PRO A 82 17.91 -1.55 6.00
CA PRO A 82 17.86 -2.46 7.14
C PRO A 82 17.36 -1.82 8.44
N ASN A 83 17.41 -0.49 8.56
CA ASN A 83 16.98 0.24 9.74
C ASN A 83 15.60 0.89 9.57
N LEU A 84 15.23 1.26 8.33
CA LEU A 84 14.04 2.06 8.04
C LEU A 84 12.96 1.31 7.23
N GLY A 85 13.26 0.14 6.67
CA GLY A 85 12.36 -0.58 5.78
C GLY A 85 12.30 0.04 4.39
N LEU A 86 11.10 0.27 3.85
CA LEU A 86 10.93 0.81 2.50
C LEU A 86 11.27 2.31 2.45
N TYR A 87 12.49 2.61 2.02
CA TYR A 87 12.98 3.97 1.80
C TYR A 87 12.64 4.45 0.39
N LEU A 88 11.95 5.59 0.27
CA LEU A 88 11.61 6.19 -1.03
C LEU A 88 12.85 6.79 -1.68
N GLU A 89 13.36 6.10 -2.71
CA GLU A 89 14.65 6.42 -3.32
C GLU A 89 14.50 7.42 -4.47
N SER A 90 13.54 7.19 -5.37
CA SER A 90 13.29 8.07 -6.52
C SER A 90 11.81 8.21 -6.84
N VAL A 91 11.43 9.35 -7.43
CA VAL A 91 10.11 9.59 -8.02
C VAL A 91 10.31 10.28 -9.37
N ASN A 92 9.60 9.81 -10.40
CA ASN A 92 9.64 10.28 -11.78
C ASN A 92 11.07 10.47 -12.33
N GLY A 93 11.97 9.54 -11.99
CA GLY A 93 13.36 9.52 -12.48
C GLY A 93 14.33 10.41 -11.69
N VAL A 94 13.88 11.15 -10.67
CA VAL A 94 14.76 11.96 -9.81
C VAL A 94 15.00 11.22 -8.51
N ALA A 95 16.25 10.83 -8.28
CA ALA A 95 16.69 10.11 -7.07
C ALA A 95 17.26 11.06 -6.01
N GLY A 96 17.09 10.70 -4.74
CA GLY A 96 17.85 11.28 -3.65
C GLY A 96 19.35 11.04 -3.80
N SER A 97 20.16 11.89 -3.17
CA SER A 97 21.62 11.80 -3.25
C SER A 97 22.25 12.28 -1.94
N GLU A 98 22.90 11.36 -1.23
CA GLU A 98 23.68 11.68 -0.02
C GLU A 98 24.76 12.73 -0.29
N ALA A 99 25.52 12.61 -1.39
CA ALA A 99 26.58 13.56 -1.74
C ALA A 99 26.06 14.99 -2.02
N LYS A 100 24.78 15.12 -2.42
CA LYS A 100 24.12 16.40 -2.71
C LYS A 100 23.19 16.84 -1.58
N HIS A 101 23.10 16.03 -0.52
CA HIS A 101 22.13 16.14 0.54
C HIS A 101 20.69 16.33 0.03
N THR A 102 20.25 15.53 -0.95
CA THR A 102 18.87 15.59 -1.48
C THR A 102 18.09 14.32 -1.19
N TYR A 103 16.79 14.46 -0.93
CA TYR A 103 15.89 13.35 -0.61
C TYR A 103 14.44 13.67 -0.96
N TRP A 104 13.58 12.65 -0.91
CA TRP A 104 12.14 12.78 -0.99
C TRP A 104 11.53 12.89 0.41
N GLN A 105 11.05 14.08 0.76
CA GLN A 105 10.27 14.33 1.97
C GLN A 105 8.82 14.00 1.71
N ILE A 106 8.20 13.25 2.64
CA ILE A 106 6.78 12.89 2.56
C ILE A 106 6.01 13.82 3.50
N LEU A 107 5.05 14.55 2.94
CA LEU A 107 4.16 15.42 3.69
C LEU A 107 2.73 14.89 3.54
N SER A 108 1.95 15.02 4.61
CA SER A 108 0.50 14.91 4.57
C SER A 108 -0.11 16.30 4.70
N GLU A 109 -1.08 16.60 3.85
CA GLU A 109 -1.96 17.75 3.98
C GLU A 109 -3.39 17.27 4.22
N HIS A 110 -3.97 17.73 5.33
CA HIS A 110 -5.36 17.51 5.68
C HIS A 110 -5.93 18.79 6.29
N ASP A 111 -7.10 19.22 5.82
CA ASP A 111 -7.77 20.45 6.27
C ASP A 111 -6.87 21.70 6.29
N GLY A 112 -6.01 21.83 5.26
CA GLY A 112 -5.08 22.96 5.11
C GLY A 112 -3.84 22.91 6.02
N THR A 113 -3.71 21.88 6.86
CA THR A 113 -2.52 21.68 7.71
C THR A 113 -1.56 20.72 7.02
N VAL A 114 -0.35 21.19 6.74
CA VAL A 114 0.73 20.38 6.18
C VAL A 114 1.64 19.87 7.31
N THR A 115 1.77 18.55 7.40
CA THR A 115 2.59 17.87 8.41
C THR A 115 3.65 17.02 7.72
N LYS A 116 4.90 17.12 8.18
CA LYS A 116 5.97 16.21 7.78
C LYS A 116 5.74 14.85 8.44
N LEU A 117 5.70 13.79 7.65
CA LEU A 117 5.58 12.43 8.19
C LEU A 117 6.90 11.97 8.79
N ASP A 118 6.80 11.27 9.91
CA ASP A 118 7.91 10.64 10.64
C ASP A 118 8.11 9.16 10.29
N VAL A 119 7.21 8.61 9.45
CA VAL A 119 7.26 7.23 8.96
C VAL A 119 7.34 7.17 7.43
N GLY A 120 7.91 6.08 6.92
CA GLY A 120 8.07 5.84 5.48
C GLY A 120 6.81 5.32 4.79
N VAL A 121 6.90 5.19 3.45
CA VAL A 121 5.80 4.73 2.59
C VAL A 121 5.29 3.32 2.94
N GLY A 122 6.13 2.49 3.56
CA GLY A 122 5.78 1.13 3.98
C GLY A 122 4.94 1.05 5.25
N CYS A 123 4.87 2.11 6.05
CA CYS A 123 4.16 2.11 7.34
C CYS A 123 2.99 3.08 7.37
N TYR A 124 3.10 4.19 6.62
CA TYR A 124 2.06 5.21 6.65
C TYR A 124 0.76 4.71 6.04
N GLN A 125 -0.35 4.86 6.77
CA GLN A 125 -1.71 4.54 6.31
C GLN A 125 -2.45 5.84 5.99
N PRO A 126 -2.67 6.15 4.70
CA PRO A 126 -3.39 7.35 4.32
C PRO A 126 -4.85 7.36 4.77
N LYS A 127 -5.37 8.54 5.09
CA LYS A 127 -6.77 8.79 5.42
C LYS A 127 -7.58 9.13 4.18
N LYS A 128 -8.91 9.03 4.30
CA LYS A 128 -9.83 9.41 3.24
C LYS A 128 -9.62 10.86 2.82
N ASP A 129 -9.53 11.09 1.51
CA ASP A 129 -9.38 12.39 0.86
C ASP A 129 -8.12 13.16 1.28
N GLU A 130 -7.15 12.48 1.89
CA GLU A 130 -5.86 13.05 2.27
C GLU A 130 -5.02 13.41 1.04
N HIS A 131 -4.27 14.49 1.16
CA HIS A 131 -3.34 14.93 0.14
C HIS A 131 -1.90 14.63 0.55
N ILE A 132 -1.28 13.66 -0.10
CA ILE A 132 0.13 13.32 0.09
C ILE A 132 0.98 14.15 -0.86
N ILE A 133 2.04 14.76 -0.34
CA ILE A 133 3.00 15.51 -1.13
C ILE A 133 4.36 14.83 -1.02
N LEU A 134 4.87 14.35 -2.15
CA LEU A 134 6.25 13.87 -2.30
C LEU A 134 7.08 15.06 -2.75
N LYS A 135 7.83 15.66 -1.81
CA LYS A 135 8.64 16.86 -2.06
C LYS A 135 10.12 16.49 -2.20
N TYR A 136 10.72 16.72 -3.36
CA TYR A 136 12.17 16.62 -3.53
C TYR A 136 12.83 17.87 -2.94
N THR A 137 13.71 17.67 -1.96
CA THR A 137 14.27 18.75 -1.14
C THR A 137 15.67 18.39 -0.64
N THR A 138 16.29 19.27 0.15
CA THR A 138 17.62 19.08 0.74
C THR A 138 17.58 19.05 2.26
N TRP A 139 18.62 18.52 2.89
CA TRP A 139 18.90 18.75 4.31
C TRP A 139 20.20 19.54 4.47
N THR A 140 20.19 20.53 5.35
CA THR A 140 21.42 21.10 5.89
C THR A 140 21.95 20.18 6.98
N LYS A 141 23.26 19.91 6.99
CA LYS A 141 23.92 19.46 8.22
C LYS A 141 23.95 20.67 9.15
N GLU A 142 23.33 20.55 10.32
CA GLU A 142 23.59 21.46 11.43
C GLU A 142 25.07 21.37 11.86
#